data_AF-A0A8R7QNE4-F1
#
_entry.id   AF-A0A8R7QNE4-F1
#
_cell.length_a   1.000
_cell.length_b   1.000
_cell.length_c   1.000
_cell.angle_alpha   90.00
_cell.angle_beta   90.00
_cell.angle_gamma   90.00
#
_symmetry.space_group_name_H-M   'P 1'
#
loop_
_entity.id
_entity.type
_entity.pdbx_description
1 polymer ?
#
loop_
_entity_poly.entity_id
_entity_poly.type
_entity_poly.pdbx_seq_one_letter_code
_entity_poly.pdbx_strand_id
1 'polypeptide(L)'
;MAASNFMGSSSRLRIGLLPSVTPRLGRRALAARASADSGGGPVRVRFAPSPTGNLHVGGARTALFNYLFARSRGGKFVLRVEDTDLERSTKKSEEAVLSDLSWLGLDWDEGPDIGGDFGPYRQSERNALYKEHAQKLMESGAVYRCFCSNEELEKMKETANRMKIPPVYMGKWATASDAEVQQELEKGTPYTYRFRVPKDGSLKINDLIRGEVSWNLNTLGDFVIMRSNGQPVYNFCVTVDDATMRISHVIR
;
A
#
# COMPACT_ATOMS: atom_id res chain seq x y z
N MET A 1 -63.92 61.93 -22.59
CA MET A 1 -63.13 62.61 -21.53
C MET A 1 -62.16 61.59 -20.96
N ALA A 2 -60.87 61.81 -20.79
CA ALA A 2 -59.98 62.90 -21.14
C ALA A 2 -58.57 62.30 -21.27
N ALA A 3 -57.76 62.94 -22.12
CA ALA A 3 -56.36 62.64 -22.35
C ALA A 3 -55.49 63.04 -21.15
N SER A 4 -54.31 62.43 -21.01
CA SER A 4 -53.10 63.19 -20.65
C SER A 4 -51.84 62.47 -21.13
N ASN A 5 -51.01 63.26 -21.82
CA ASN A 5 -49.68 62.94 -22.36
C ASN A 5 -48.65 62.83 -21.24
N PHE A 6 -47.57 62.06 -21.46
CA PHE A 6 -46.23 62.56 -21.16
C PHE A 6 -45.17 61.88 -22.06
N MET A 7 -44.51 62.72 -22.89
CA MET A 7 -43.26 62.46 -23.59
C MET A 7 -42.11 62.31 -22.57
N GLY A 8 -41.10 61.49 -22.87
CA GLY A 8 -39.85 61.57 -22.13
C GLY A 8 -38.78 60.52 -22.43
N SER A 9 -37.84 60.91 -23.29
CA SER A 9 -36.42 60.54 -23.24
C SER A 9 -35.98 59.10 -23.59
N SER A 10 -35.50 58.97 -24.83
CA SER A 10 -34.51 57.99 -25.26
C SER A 10 -33.22 58.11 -24.42
N SER A 11 -32.89 57.08 -23.65
CA SER A 11 -31.53 56.83 -23.18
C SER A 11 -31.08 55.44 -23.63
N ARG A 12 -30.28 55.41 -24.70
CA ARG A 12 -29.51 54.22 -25.12
C ARG A 12 -28.61 53.81 -23.96
N LEU A 13 -28.89 52.67 -23.34
CA LEU A 13 -27.90 52.02 -22.48
C LEU A 13 -26.75 51.54 -23.36
N ARG A 14 -25.62 52.23 -23.27
CA ARG A 14 -24.34 51.74 -23.80
C ARG A 14 -23.97 50.49 -23.02
N ILE A 15 -23.99 49.33 -23.68
CA ILE A 15 -23.29 48.13 -23.23
C ILE A 15 -21.80 48.48 -23.25
N GLY A 16 -21.23 48.77 -22.08
CA GLY A 16 -19.80 48.90 -21.91
C GLY A 16 -19.16 47.53 -22.09
N LEU A 17 -18.31 47.39 -23.12
CA LEU A 17 -17.40 46.25 -23.23
C LEU A 17 -16.51 46.22 -21.98
N LEU A 18 -16.63 45.16 -21.20
CA LEU A 18 -15.66 44.81 -20.17
C LEU A 18 -14.32 44.45 -20.86
N PRO A 19 -13.17 44.94 -20.39
CA PRO A 19 -11.89 44.60 -20.99
C PRO A 19 -11.60 43.12 -20.79
N SER A 20 -11.15 42.47 -21.86
CA SER A 20 -10.70 41.09 -21.90
C SER A 20 -9.56 40.87 -20.91
N VAL A 21 -9.83 40.14 -19.83
CA VAL A 21 -8.80 39.67 -18.91
C VAL A 21 -8.08 38.49 -19.58
N THR A 22 -6.90 38.76 -20.15
CA THR A 22 -5.98 37.71 -20.57
C THR A 22 -5.26 37.15 -19.33
N PRO A 23 -5.23 35.83 -19.11
CA PRO A 23 -4.41 35.28 -18.03
C PRO A 23 -2.95 35.22 -18.52
N ARG A 24 -2.14 36.23 -18.17
CA ARG A 24 -0.68 36.04 -18.18
C ARG A 24 -0.29 35.21 -16.97
N LEU A 25 -0.35 33.89 -17.12
CA LEU A 25 0.34 32.94 -16.25
C LEU A 25 1.85 33.10 -16.46
N GLY A 26 2.44 34.02 -15.70
CA GLY A 26 3.89 34.01 -15.50
C GLY A 26 4.27 32.73 -14.76
N ARG A 27 4.81 31.74 -15.48
CA ARG A 27 5.50 30.60 -14.90
C ARG A 27 6.70 31.11 -14.10
N ARG A 28 6.50 31.47 -12.83
CA ARG A 28 7.58 31.43 -11.85
C ARG A 28 7.84 29.95 -11.58
N ALA A 29 8.90 29.42 -12.19
CA ALA A 29 9.48 28.17 -11.77
C ALA A 29 9.82 28.30 -10.28
N LEU A 30 9.04 27.64 -9.42
CA LEU A 30 9.50 27.34 -8.08
C LEU A 30 10.66 26.35 -8.24
N ALA A 31 11.87 26.88 -8.35
CA ALA A 31 13.06 26.12 -8.05
C ALA A 31 13.02 25.82 -6.55
N ALA A 32 12.35 24.73 -6.19
CA ALA A 32 12.50 24.13 -4.88
C ALA A 32 13.98 23.77 -4.73
N ARG A 33 14.68 24.46 -3.83
CA ARG A 33 15.97 23.95 -3.33
C ARG A 33 15.66 22.67 -2.59
N ALA A 34 15.78 21.54 -3.30
CA ALA A 34 15.83 20.23 -2.69
C ALA A 34 17.05 20.22 -1.75
N SER A 35 16.81 20.21 -0.44
CA SER A 35 17.83 19.76 0.48
C SER A 35 18.07 18.28 0.15
N ALA A 36 19.27 17.99 -0.33
CA ALA A 36 19.70 16.63 -0.63
C ALA A 36 19.61 15.80 0.65
N ASP A 37 18.60 14.93 0.70
CA ASP A 37 18.56 13.86 1.67
C ASP A 37 19.62 12.85 1.26
N SER A 38 20.66 12.74 2.08
CA SER A 38 21.92 12.05 1.80
C SER A 38 21.77 10.53 1.92
N GLY A 39 21.02 9.94 0.98
CA GLY A 39 20.76 8.49 0.88
C GLY A 39 20.52 7.95 -0.55
N GLY A 40 20.64 8.81 -1.58
CA GLY A 40 21.23 8.46 -2.89
C GLY A 40 20.41 7.68 -3.94
N GLY A 41 19.11 7.41 -3.74
CA GLY A 41 18.25 6.79 -4.76
C GLY A 41 17.19 7.75 -5.32
N PRO A 42 16.70 7.55 -6.56
CA PRO A 42 15.56 8.32 -7.07
C PRO A 42 14.33 8.10 -6.18
N VAL A 43 13.61 9.19 -5.84
CA VAL A 43 12.39 9.11 -5.02
C VAL A 43 11.33 8.30 -5.77
N ARG A 44 10.84 7.25 -5.12
CA ARG A 44 9.73 6.41 -5.56
C ARG A 44 8.77 6.19 -4.40
N VAL A 45 7.50 6.46 -4.64
CA VAL A 45 6.40 6.29 -3.68
C VAL A 45 5.26 5.56 -4.35
N ARG A 46 4.33 5.01 -3.54
CA ARG A 46 3.17 4.30 -4.07
C ARG A 46 1.88 4.66 -3.36
N PHE A 47 0.82 4.79 -4.14
CA PHE A 47 -0.53 4.62 -3.64
C PHE A 47 -0.98 3.19 -3.94
N ALA A 48 -1.41 2.47 -2.91
CA ALA A 48 -1.69 1.04 -2.99
C ALA A 48 -3.09 0.70 -2.45
N PRO A 49 -4.16 0.99 -3.21
CA PRO A 49 -5.53 0.72 -2.78
C PRO A 49 -5.91 -0.75 -3.00
N SER A 50 -6.70 -1.30 -2.07
CA SER A 50 -7.47 -2.52 -2.33
C SER A 50 -8.79 -2.17 -3.01
N PRO A 51 -9.16 -2.80 -4.13
CA PRO A 51 -10.35 -2.46 -4.91
C PRO A 51 -11.62 -3.09 -4.29
N THR A 52 -11.94 -2.75 -3.05
CA THR A 52 -13.08 -3.31 -2.29
C THR A 52 -14.26 -2.34 -2.17
N GLY A 53 -14.24 -1.24 -2.92
CA GLY A 53 -15.24 -0.18 -2.84
C GLY A 53 -14.76 1.13 -3.46
N ASN A 54 -15.46 2.22 -3.15
CA ASN A 54 -15.11 3.56 -3.65
C ASN A 54 -13.90 4.14 -2.91
N LEU A 55 -13.18 5.06 -3.56
CA LEU A 55 -12.09 5.80 -2.94
C LEU A 55 -12.63 6.72 -1.83
N HIS A 56 -12.37 6.39 -0.57
CA HIS A 56 -12.74 7.25 0.55
C HIS A 56 -11.78 8.43 0.71
N VAL A 57 -12.22 9.49 1.39
CA VAL A 57 -11.45 10.74 1.59
C VAL A 57 -10.07 10.50 2.19
N GLY A 58 -9.95 9.58 3.16
CA GLY A 58 -8.66 9.17 3.72
C GLY A 58 -7.70 8.61 2.66
N GLY A 59 -8.19 7.77 1.75
CA GLY A 59 -7.40 7.22 0.64
C GLY A 59 -7.00 8.29 -0.36
N ALA A 60 -7.93 9.18 -0.73
CA ALA A 60 -7.65 10.33 -1.60
C ALA A 60 -6.56 11.24 -1.01
N ARG A 61 -6.59 11.49 0.31
CA ARG A 61 -5.54 12.25 1.01
C ARG A 61 -4.19 11.55 0.93
N THR A 62 -4.14 10.23 1.16
CA THR A 62 -2.90 9.46 1.05
C THR A 62 -2.36 9.47 -0.38
N ALA A 63 -3.21 9.31 -1.39
CA ALA A 63 -2.82 9.42 -2.80
C ALA A 63 -2.24 10.82 -3.11
N LEU A 64 -2.93 11.89 -2.67
CA LEU A 64 -2.48 13.27 -2.84
C LEU A 64 -1.11 13.51 -2.21
N PHE A 65 -0.86 13.03 -0.99
CA PHE A 65 0.44 13.21 -0.34
C PHE A 65 1.57 12.47 -1.04
N ASN A 66 1.34 11.23 -1.49
CA ASN A 66 2.31 10.50 -2.31
C ASN A 66 2.59 11.26 -3.61
N TYR A 67 1.54 11.70 -4.32
CA TYR A 67 1.66 12.47 -5.56
C TYR A 67 2.48 13.75 -5.37
N LEU A 68 2.12 14.60 -4.40
CA LEU A 68 2.82 15.86 -4.14
C LEU A 68 4.28 15.63 -3.71
N PHE A 69 4.54 14.60 -2.91
CA PHE A 69 5.88 14.25 -2.49
C PHE A 69 6.75 13.79 -3.67
N ALA A 70 6.21 12.95 -4.55
CA ALA A 70 6.90 12.56 -5.78
C ALA A 70 7.19 13.78 -6.66
N ARG A 71 6.17 14.58 -6.97
CA ARG A 71 6.28 15.73 -7.89
C ARG A 71 7.25 16.80 -7.38
N SER A 72 7.20 17.11 -6.07
CA SER A 72 8.10 18.11 -5.47
C SER A 72 9.58 17.71 -5.48
N ARG A 73 9.88 16.41 -5.64
CA ARG A 73 11.24 15.85 -5.64
C ARG A 73 11.67 15.29 -7.00
N GLY A 74 10.87 15.47 -8.04
CA GLY A 74 11.11 14.85 -9.36
C GLY A 74 11.12 13.32 -9.33
N GLY A 75 10.41 12.71 -8.37
CA GLY A 75 10.29 11.27 -8.17
C GLY A 75 9.16 10.63 -8.98
N LYS A 76 8.95 9.34 -8.74
CA LYS A 76 7.90 8.52 -9.36
C LYS A 76 6.75 8.24 -8.39
N PHE A 77 5.53 8.45 -8.87
CA PHE A 77 4.29 8.07 -8.22
C PHE A 77 3.74 6.79 -8.86
N VAL A 78 3.75 5.70 -8.11
CA VAL A 78 3.32 4.37 -8.57
C VAL A 78 1.91 4.05 -8.06
N LEU A 79 1.04 3.55 -8.94
CA LEU A 79 -0.25 2.96 -8.56
C LEU A 79 -0.13 1.43 -8.55
N ARG A 80 -0.40 0.80 -7.40
CA ARG A 80 -0.39 -0.66 -7.26
C ARG A 80 -1.72 -1.16 -6.71
N VAL A 81 -2.38 -2.07 -7.39
CA VAL A 81 -3.67 -2.62 -6.96
C VAL A 81 -3.43 -3.78 -5.99
N GLU A 82 -3.92 -3.67 -4.76
CA GLU A 82 -3.77 -4.68 -3.70
C GLU A 82 -5.01 -5.59 -3.68
N ASP A 83 -5.18 -6.40 -4.73
CA ASP A 83 -6.33 -7.27 -5.05
C ASP A 83 -6.14 -8.73 -4.61
N THR A 84 -5.35 -8.99 -3.58
CA THR A 84 -5.10 -10.36 -3.05
C THR A 84 -6.35 -11.03 -2.46
N ASP A 85 -7.39 -10.24 -2.13
CA ASP A 85 -8.67 -10.74 -1.65
C ASP A 85 -9.65 -10.79 -2.83
N LEU A 86 -9.70 -11.92 -3.53
CA LEU A 86 -10.49 -12.08 -4.74
C LEU A 86 -12.01 -11.99 -4.51
N GLU A 87 -12.49 -12.25 -3.29
CA GLU A 87 -13.92 -12.17 -2.98
C GLU A 87 -14.39 -10.73 -2.88
N ARG A 88 -13.53 -9.86 -2.33
CA ARG A 88 -13.85 -8.43 -2.14
C ARG A 88 -13.34 -7.55 -3.27
N SER A 89 -12.36 -8.00 -4.05
CA SER A 89 -11.72 -7.23 -5.11
C SER A 89 -12.48 -7.37 -6.42
N THR A 90 -13.04 -6.27 -6.92
CA THR A 90 -13.75 -6.28 -8.21
C THR A 90 -13.10 -5.38 -9.24
N LYS A 91 -13.12 -5.80 -10.50
CA LYS A 91 -12.65 -4.96 -11.62
C LYS A 91 -13.36 -3.60 -11.67
N LYS A 92 -14.67 -3.58 -11.35
CA LYS A 92 -15.46 -2.34 -11.26
C LYS A 92 -14.92 -1.40 -10.18
N SER A 93 -14.54 -1.91 -9.02
CA SER A 93 -13.95 -1.11 -7.95
C SER A 93 -12.55 -0.62 -8.31
N GLU A 94 -11.76 -1.41 -9.02
CA GLU A 94 -10.47 -0.95 -9.59
C GLU A 94 -10.69 0.22 -10.56
N GLU A 95 -11.57 0.05 -11.56
CA GLU A 95 -11.91 1.09 -12.54
C GLU A 95 -12.43 2.38 -11.87
N ALA A 96 -13.24 2.25 -10.82
CA ALA A 96 -13.73 3.40 -10.05
C ALA A 96 -12.57 4.16 -9.38
N VAL A 97 -11.62 3.45 -8.76
CA VAL A 97 -10.45 4.09 -8.14
C VAL A 97 -9.57 4.79 -9.17
N LEU A 98 -9.33 4.17 -10.34
CA LEU A 98 -8.56 4.80 -11.43
C LEU A 98 -9.26 6.08 -11.93
N SER A 99 -10.58 6.01 -12.13
CA SER A 99 -11.40 7.17 -12.54
C SER A 99 -11.36 8.29 -11.50
N ASP A 100 -11.50 7.97 -10.21
CA ASP A 100 -11.48 8.96 -9.13
C ASP A 100 -10.12 9.67 -9.05
N LEU A 101 -9.02 8.92 -9.16
CA LEU A 101 -7.67 9.49 -9.17
C LEU A 101 -7.41 10.38 -10.39
N SER A 102 -7.88 9.97 -11.58
CA SER A 102 -7.79 10.78 -12.79
C SER A 102 -8.63 12.06 -12.68
N TRP A 103 -9.84 11.98 -12.13
CA TRP A 103 -10.69 13.15 -11.87
C TRP A 103 -10.05 14.14 -10.89
N LEU A 104 -9.32 13.64 -9.89
CA LEU A 104 -8.53 14.47 -8.96
C LEU A 104 -7.26 15.05 -9.60
N GLY A 105 -6.89 14.66 -10.82
CA GLY A 105 -5.66 15.09 -11.50
C GLY A 105 -4.40 14.47 -10.91
N LEU A 106 -4.50 13.26 -10.34
CA LEU A 106 -3.40 12.54 -9.69
C LEU A 106 -2.84 11.45 -10.61
N ASP A 107 -2.26 11.86 -11.74
CA ASP A 107 -1.69 10.92 -12.71
C ASP A 107 -0.48 10.16 -12.13
N TRP A 108 -0.46 8.84 -12.31
CA TRP A 108 0.64 7.96 -11.93
C TRP A 108 1.64 7.77 -13.08
N ASP A 109 2.90 7.54 -12.71
CA ASP A 109 4.00 7.31 -13.67
C ASP A 109 4.17 5.84 -14.03
N GLU A 110 3.66 4.95 -13.17
CA GLU A 110 3.64 3.50 -13.33
C GLU A 110 2.35 2.95 -12.72
N GLY A 111 1.70 1.99 -13.38
CA GLY A 111 0.41 1.50 -12.91
C GLY A 111 -0.18 0.33 -13.69
N PRO A 112 -1.35 -0.15 -13.27
CA PRO A 112 -2.00 -1.36 -13.79
C PRO A 112 -2.53 -1.23 -15.23
N ASP A 113 -2.65 0.00 -15.73
CA ASP A 113 -3.17 0.37 -17.06
C ASP A 113 -2.08 0.89 -18.00
N ILE A 114 -1.09 1.63 -17.47
CA ILE A 114 0.01 2.20 -18.26
C ILE A 114 1.30 1.38 -18.23
N GLY A 115 1.39 0.36 -17.36
CA GLY A 115 2.58 -0.46 -17.19
C GLY A 115 3.71 0.28 -16.47
N GLY A 116 4.95 -0.13 -16.75
CA GLY A 116 6.16 0.35 -16.11
C GLY A 116 7.19 -0.77 -15.90
N ASP A 117 8.39 -0.40 -15.45
CA ASP A 117 9.55 -1.31 -15.39
C ASP A 117 9.42 -2.44 -14.35
N PHE A 118 8.49 -2.31 -13.41
CA PHE A 118 8.34 -3.23 -12.26
C PHE A 118 7.00 -3.95 -12.23
N GLY A 119 6.28 -3.93 -13.35
CA GLY A 119 5.00 -4.61 -13.51
C GLY A 119 5.12 -6.14 -13.35
N PRO A 120 3.98 -6.85 -13.27
CA PRO A 120 2.62 -6.31 -13.28
C PRO A 120 2.29 -5.51 -12.01
N TYR A 121 1.33 -4.58 -12.07
CA TYR A 121 0.97 -3.69 -10.95
C TYR A 121 -0.31 -4.12 -10.21
N ARG A 122 -0.84 -5.32 -10.49
CA ARG A 122 -1.86 -5.99 -9.68
C ARG A 122 -1.22 -7.10 -8.88
N GLN A 123 -1.54 -7.21 -7.60
CA GLN A 123 -0.93 -8.23 -6.74
C GLN A 123 -1.37 -9.65 -7.10
N SER A 124 -2.60 -9.83 -7.57
CA SER A 124 -3.12 -11.12 -8.05
C SER A 124 -2.29 -11.73 -9.18
N GLU A 125 -1.65 -10.89 -10.00
CA GLU A 125 -0.82 -11.27 -11.15
C GLU A 125 0.64 -11.62 -10.76
N ARG A 126 1.01 -11.48 -9.47
CA ARG A 126 2.40 -11.56 -8.99
C ARG A 126 2.69 -12.79 -8.12
N ASN A 127 1.79 -13.77 -8.12
CA ASN A 127 1.90 -14.97 -7.27
C ASN A 127 3.22 -15.76 -7.41
N ALA A 128 3.77 -15.83 -8.63
CA ALA A 128 5.06 -16.49 -8.85
C ALA A 128 6.21 -15.79 -8.11
N LEU A 129 6.24 -14.45 -8.14
CA LEU A 129 7.23 -13.62 -7.46
C LEU A 129 7.18 -13.84 -5.94
N TYR A 130 5.99 -13.88 -5.34
CA TYR A 130 5.86 -14.11 -3.91
C TYR A 130 6.37 -15.49 -3.49
N LYS A 131 6.08 -16.53 -4.29
CA LYS A 131 6.59 -17.89 -4.03
C LYS A 131 8.11 -17.93 -4.13
N GLU A 132 8.69 -17.28 -5.13
CA GLU A 132 10.15 -17.17 -5.29
C GLU A 132 10.80 -16.51 -4.06
N HIS A 133 10.25 -15.39 -3.59
CA HIS A 133 10.78 -14.71 -2.41
C HIS A 133 10.56 -15.49 -1.11
N ALA A 134 9.44 -16.21 -0.97
CA ALA A 134 9.21 -17.09 0.18
C ALA A 134 10.24 -18.23 0.22
N GLN A 135 10.59 -18.77 -0.95
CA GLN A 135 11.62 -19.80 -1.08
C GLN A 135 13.01 -19.26 -0.73
N LYS A 136 13.39 -18.08 -1.25
CA LYS A 136 14.66 -17.42 -0.87
C LYS A 136 14.78 -17.17 0.64
N LEU A 137 13.68 -16.79 1.29
CA LEU A 137 13.64 -16.61 2.75
C LEU A 137 13.69 -17.93 3.53
N MET A 138 13.18 -19.01 2.94
CA MET A 138 13.31 -20.35 3.52
C MET A 138 14.76 -20.83 3.44
N GLU A 139 15.42 -20.65 2.30
CA GLU A 139 16.82 -21.01 2.08
C GLU A 139 17.77 -20.23 2.99
N SER A 140 17.44 -18.99 3.34
CA SER A 140 18.21 -18.19 4.31
C SER A 140 17.93 -18.52 5.78
N GLY A 141 16.95 -19.40 6.07
CA GLY A 141 16.54 -19.77 7.43
C GLY A 141 15.65 -18.73 8.14
N ALA A 142 15.29 -17.64 7.44
CA ALA A 142 14.37 -16.61 7.95
C ALA A 142 12.91 -17.07 7.98
N VAL A 143 12.57 -18.11 7.21
CA VAL A 143 11.23 -18.69 7.13
C VAL A 143 11.31 -20.20 7.35
N TYR A 144 10.29 -20.77 7.98
CA TYR A 144 10.17 -22.21 8.19
C TYR A 144 8.73 -22.70 7.96
N ARG A 145 8.57 -24.02 7.76
CA ARG A 145 7.26 -24.66 7.60
C ARG A 145 6.64 -24.93 8.97
N CYS A 146 5.38 -24.59 9.13
CA CYS A 146 4.61 -24.84 10.33
C CYS A 146 3.41 -25.74 10.01
N PHE A 147 3.40 -26.93 10.60
CA PHE A 147 2.34 -27.95 10.44
C PHE A 147 1.29 -27.90 11.56
N CYS A 148 1.24 -26.82 12.35
CA CYS A 148 0.23 -26.67 13.38
C CYS A 148 -1.18 -26.67 12.79
N SER A 149 -2.07 -27.49 13.35
CA SER A 149 -3.49 -27.49 12.99
C SER A 149 -4.21 -26.24 13.53
N ASN A 150 -5.39 -25.95 12.97
CA ASN A 150 -6.22 -24.87 13.50
C ASN A 150 -6.64 -25.15 14.95
N GLU A 151 -6.93 -26.40 15.32
CA GLU A 151 -7.27 -26.75 16.71
C GLU A 151 -6.09 -26.53 17.66
N GLU A 152 -4.87 -26.85 17.23
CA GLU A 152 -3.67 -26.58 18.05
C GLU A 152 -3.46 -25.08 18.27
N LEU A 153 -3.60 -24.29 17.20
CA LEU A 153 -3.47 -22.83 17.28
C LEU A 153 -4.55 -22.22 18.18
N GLU A 154 -5.78 -22.73 18.13
CA GLU A 154 -6.85 -22.23 18.99
C GLU A 154 -6.61 -22.57 20.46
N LYS A 155 -6.16 -23.80 20.77
CA LYS A 155 -5.75 -24.18 22.14
C LYS A 155 -4.62 -23.30 22.68
N MET A 156 -3.65 -22.92 21.82
CA MET A 156 -2.60 -21.98 22.21
C MET A 156 -3.17 -20.61 22.58
N LYS A 157 -4.12 -20.09 21.79
CA LYS A 157 -4.80 -18.81 22.10
C LYS A 157 -5.62 -18.89 23.37
N GLU A 158 -6.40 -19.95 23.57
CA GLU A 158 -7.20 -20.16 24.79
C GLU A 158 -6.31 -20.21 26.04
N THR A 159 -5.15 -20.86 25.94
CA THR A 159 -4.17 -20.92 27.02
C THR A 159 -3.61 -19.53 27.33
N ALA A 160 -3.20 -18.77 26.30
CA ALA A 160 -2.71 -17.40 26.46
C ALA A 160 -3.77 -16.48 27.10
N ASN A 161 -5.02 -16.57 26.62
CA ASN A 161 -6.14 -15.81 27.17
C ASN A 161 -6.41 -16.15 28.63
N ARG A 162 -6.37 -17.44 29.01
CA ARG A 162 -6.51 -17.88 30.41
C ARG A 162 -5.40 -17.34 31.30
N MET A 163 -4.19 -17.25 30.77
CA MET A 163 -3.03 -16.65 31.42
C MET A 163 -3.03 -15.11 31.35
N LYS A 164 -4.02 -14.49 30.68
CA LYS A 164 -4.13 -13.05 30.44
C LYS A 164 -2.89 -12.44 29.78
N ILE A 165 -2.24 -13.21 28.92
CA ILE A 165 -1.12 -12.76 28.09
C ILE A 165 -1.54 -12.68 26.63
N PRO A 166 -0.93 -11.79 25.81
CA PRO A 166 -1.23 -11.72 24.40
C PRO A 166 -0.97 -13.06 23.69
N PRO A 167 -1.86 -13.51 22.79
CA PRO A 167 -1.64 -14.73 22.03
C PRO A 167 -0.55 -14.50 20.97
N VAL A 168 0.64 -15.01 21.25
CA VAL A 168 1.81 -14.91 20.36
C VAL A 168 2.25 -16.32 19.96
N TYR A 169 2.36 -16.59 18.67
CA TYR A 169 2.86 -17.88 18.20
C TYR A 169 4.38 -17.93 18.31
N MET A 170 4.88 -18.77 19.22
CA MET A 170 6.31 -18.81 19.57
C MET A 170 7.16 -19.76 18.71
N GLY A 171 6.55 -20.39 17.71
CA GLY A 171 7.27 -21.19 16.74
C GLY A 171 7.51 -22.65 17.15
N LYS A 172 6.43 -23.42 17.38
CA LYS A 172 6.49 -24.86 17.68
C LYS A 172 7.36 -25.64 16.67
N TRP A 173 7.29 -25.27 15.40
CA TRP A 173 8.04 -25.89 14.31
C TRP A 173 9.33 -25.15 13.93
N ALA A 174 9.70 -24.09 14.66
CA ALA A 174 10.82 -23.23 14.28
C ALA A 174 12.19 -23.93 14.43
N THR A 175 12.27 -25.00 15.23
CA THR A 175 13.48 -25.78 15.47
C THR A 175 13.31 -27.25 15.10
N ALA A 176 12.27 -27.58 14.33
CA ALA A 176 12.06 -28.94 13.85
C ALA A 176 13.23 -29.38 12.98
N SER A 177 13.64 -30.63 13.14
CA SER A 177 14.66 -31.27 12.32
C SER A 177 14.14 -31.55 10.90
N ASP A 178 15.06 -31.71 9.95
CA ASP A 178 14.71 -32.07 8.57
C ASP A 178 13.93 -33.39 8.52
N ALA A 179 14.23 -34.34 9.42
CA ALA A 179 13.52 -35.61 9.51
C ALA A 179 12.05 -35.44 9.94
N GLU A 180 11.79 -34.60 10.95
CA GLU A 180 10.41 -34.31 11.40
C GLU A 180 9.61 -33.59 10.31
N VAL A 181 10.24 -32.62 9.63
CA VAL A 181 9.61 -31.91 8.51
C VAL A 181 9.30 -32.86 7.37
N GLN A 182 10.25 -33.72 6.99
CA GLN A 182 10.10 -34.69 5.91
C GLN A 182 8.97 -35.69 6.22
N GLN A 183 8.87 -36.15 7.47
CA GLN A 183 7.80 -37.04 7.90
C GLN A 183 6.40 -36.41 7.72
N GLU A 184 6.23 -35.12 8.05
CA GLU A 184 4.95 -34.44 7.85
C GLU A 184 4.65 -34.18 6.38
N LEU A 185 5.67 -33.91 5.57
CA LEU A 185 5.52 -33.77 4.12
C LEU A 185 5.05 -35.09 3.47
N GLU A 186 5.59 -36.23 3.90
CA GLU A 186 5.20 -37.56 3.41
C GLU A 186 3.76 -37.94 3.79
N LYS A 187 3.29 -37.48 4.96
CA LYS A 187 1.88 -37.61 5.35
C LYS A 187 0.93 -36.73 4.54
N GLY A 188 1.46 -35.76 3.79
CA GLY A 188 0.65 -34.75 3.11
C GLY A 188 0.03 -33.73 4.08
N THR A 189 0.60 -33.54 5.27
CA THR A 189 0.07 -32.60 6.26
C THR A 189 0.13 -31.16 5.71
N PRO A 190 -0.99 -30.42 5.67
CA PRO A 190 -0.98 -29.02 5.25
C PRO A 190 -0.09 -28.17 6.15
N TYR A 191 0.64 -27.22 5.58
CA TYR A 191 1.55 -26.36 6.34
C TYR A 191 1.50 -24.91 5.89
N THR A 192 1.87 -24.00 6.78
CA THR A 192 2.08 -22.58 6.46
C THR A 192 3.55 -22.24 6.45
N TYR A 193 3.93 -21.17 5.76
CA TYR A 193 5.26 -20.58 5.86
C TYR A 193 5.20 -19.47 6.90
N ARG A 194 6.05 -19.55 7.93
CA ARG A 194 6.11 -18.53 8.99
C ARG A 194 7.45 -17.84 9.00
N PHE A 195 7.43 -16.52 9.18
CA PHE A 195 8.62 -15.72 9.37
C PHE A 195 9.13 -15.90 10.80
N ARG A 196 10.42 -16.19 10.94
CA ARG A 196 11.10 -16.33 12.24
C ARG A 196 11.39 -14.94 12.81
N VAL A 197 10.62 -14.53 13.80
CA VAL A 197 10.89 -13.28 14.52
C VAL A 197 11.94 -13.57 15.61
N PRO A 198 13.02 -12.78 15.72
CA PRO A 198 13.96 -12.89 16.84
C PRO A 198 13.23 -12.76 18.18
N LYS A 199 13.61 -13.57 19.17
CA LYS A 199 12.87 -13.61 20.44
C LYS A 199 13.22 -12.47 21.40
N ASP A 200 14.42 -11.92 21.27
CA ASP A 200 14.94 -10.86 22.13
C ASP A 200 15.24 -9.59 21.34
N GLY A 201 15.16 -8.45 22.03
CA GLY A 201 15.46 -7.13 21.48
C GLY A 201 14.23 -6.30 21.13
N SER A 202 14.47 -5.16 20.51
CA SER A 202 13.41 -4.27 20.02
C SER A 202 13.62 -3.90 18.56
N LEU A 203 12.52 -3.84 17.82
CA LEU A 203 12.48 -3.23 16.50
C LEU A 203 12.20 -1.75 16.67
N LYS A 204 13.11 -0.90 16.16
CA LYS A 204 12.95 0.54 16.13
C LYS A 204 12.83 1.03 14.70
N ILE A 205 11.87 1.91 14.44
CA ILE A 205 11.69 2.56 13.14
C ILE A 205 11.62 4.07 13.41
N ASN A 206 12.41 4.84 12.65
CA ASN A 206 12.31 6.30 12.65
C ASN A 206 11.26 6.71 11.61
N ASP A 207 10.02 6.90 12.07
CA ASP A 207 8.93 7.37 11.23
C ASP A 207 9.06 8.88 11.00
N LEU A 208 8.91 9.33 9.76
CA LEU A 208 9.12 10.73 9.38
C LEU A 208 8.11 11.70 10.03
N ILE A 209 6.97 11.20 10.49
CA ILE A 209 5.90 12.01 11.10
C ILE A 209 5.82 11.77 12.60
N ARG A 210 5.94 10.52 13.05
CA ARG A 210 5.77 10.12 14.45
C ARG A 210 7.08 10.08 15.25
N GLY A 211 8.24 10.20 14.59
CA GLY A 211 9.55 10.02 15.22
C GLY A 211 9.88 8.55 15.46
N GLU A 212 10.75 8.27 16.43
CA GLU A 212 11.11 6.88 16.78
C GLU A 212 9.91 6.14 17.39
N VAL A 213 9.53 5.03 16.75
CA VAL A 213 8.55 4.06 17.25
C VAL A 213 9.25 2.73 17.49
N SER A 214 8.89 2.04 18.56
CA SER A 214 9.58 0.84 19.03
C SER A 214 8.62 -0.26 19.47
N TRP A 215 8.96 -1.51 19.18
CA TRP A 215 8.23 -2.70 19.61
C TRP A 215 9.20 -3.75 20.16
N ASN A 216 8.81 -4.40 21.26
CA ASN A 216 9.54 -5.56 21.74
C ASN A 216 9.26 -6.76 20.81
N LEU A 217 10.31 -7.39 20.31
CA LEU A 217 10.19 -8.48 19.34
C LEU A 217 9.45 -9.70 19.90
N ASN A 218 9.51 -9.92 21.23
CA ASN A 218 8.79 -11.02 21.89
C ASN A 218 7.26 -10.89 21.80
N THR A 219 6.73 -9.72 21.39
CA THR A 219 5.29 -9.46 21.26
C THR A 219 4.74 -9.74 19.86
N LEU A 220 5.60 -9.90 18.84
CA LEU A 220 5.15 -10.01 17.44
C LEU A 220 4.79 -11.46 17.07
N GLY A 221 5.60 -12.42 17.53
CA GLY A 221 5.45 -13.84 17.20
C GLY A 221 5.76 -14.18 15.75
N ASP A 222 5.94 -15.48 15.49
CA ASP A 222 6.26 -15.96 14.16
C ASP A 222 4.99 -15.97 13.29
N PHE A 223 4.81 -14.91 12.51
CA PHE A 223 3.60 -14.70 11.70
C PHE A 223 3.65 -15.45 10.38
N VAL A 224 2.48 -15.79 9.84
CA VAL A 224 2.34 -16.45 8.53
C VAL A 224 2.68 -15.47 7.42
N ILE A 225 3.49 -15.88 6.45
CA ILE A 225 3.73 -15.15 5.19
C ILE A 225 3.04 -15.80 3.99
N MET A 226 2.81 -17.10 4.05
CA MET A 226 2.14 -17.89 3.01
C MET A 226 1.25 -18.94 3.68
N ARG A 227 -0.02 -18.98 3.26
CA ARG A 227 -1.04 -19.92 3.75
C ARG A 227 -0.80 -21.32 3.16
N SER A 228 -1.48 -22.31 3.73
CA SER A 228 -1.37 -23.72 3.30
C SER A 228 -1.91 -24.00 1.90
N ASN A 229 -2.83 -23.18 1.40
CA ASN A 229 -3.26 -23.20 0.01
C ASN A 229 -2.27 -22.51 -0.95
N GLY A 230 -1.09 -22.10 -0.48
CA GLY A 230 -0.07 -21.44 -1.28
C GLY A 230 -0.38 -19.99 -1.64
N GLN A 231 -1.38 -19.37 -0.99
CA GLN A 231 -1.69 -17.95 -1.14
C GLN A 231 -0.88 -17.11 -0.14
N PRO A 232 -0.19 -16.05 -0.59
CA PRO A 232 0.55 -15.17 0.31
C PRO A 232 -0.39 -14.30 1.14
N VAL A 233 0.08 -13.82 2.28
CA VAL A 233 -0.66 -12.84 3.06
C VAL A 233 -0.33 -11.42 2.62
N TYR A 234 -1.28 -10.51 2.81
CA TYR A 234 -1.16 -9.08 2.52
C TYR A 234 0.21 -8.48 2.88
N ASN A 235 0.62 -8.58 4.15
CA ASN A 235 1.87 -7.98 4.63
C ASN A 235 3.10 -8.48 3.86
N PHE A 236 3.09 -9.74 3.42
CA PHE A 236 4.19 -10.30 2.65
C PHE A 236 4.20 -9.77 1.22
N CYS A 237 3.04 -9.71 0.55
CA CYS A 237 2.92 -9.13 -0.79
C CYS A 237 3.40 -7.68 -0.81
N VAL A 238 2.90 -6.85 0.12
CA VAL A 238 3.27 -5.42 0.24
C VAL A 238 4.78 -5.26 0.41
N THR A 239 5.39 -6.08 1.28
CA THR A 239 6.83 -5.98 1.56
C THR A 239 7.67 -6.38 0.35
N VAL A 240 7.30 -7.48 -0.34
CA VAL A 240 7.99 -7.92 -1.56
C VAL A 240 7.84 -6.89 -2.67
N ASP A 241 6.64 -6.31 -2.83
CA ASP A 241 6.39 -5.32 -3.87
C ASP A 241 7.08 -3.99 -3.60
N ASP A 242 7.05 -3.49 -2.36
CA ASP A 242 7.77 -2.26 -2.02
C ASP A 242 9.28 -2.43 -2.25
N ALA A 243 9.85 -3.60 -1.93
CA ALA A 243 11.25 -3.91 -2.22
C ALA A 243 11.54 -4.03 -3.72
N THR A 244 10.75 -4.81 -4.46
CA THR A 244 11.00 -5.11 -5.89
C THR A 244 10.65 -3.95 -6.82
N MET A 245 9.66 -3.12 -6.46
CA MET A 245 9.34 -1.86 -7.14
C MET A 245 10.24 -0.70 -6.68
N ARG A 246 11.21 -0.96 -5.79
CA ARG A 246 12.19 0.01 -5.29
C ARG A 246 11.54 1.24 -4.64
N ILE A 247 10.47 1.03 -3.88
CA ILE A 247 9.81 2.09 -3.13
C ILE A 247 10.77 2.63 -2.07
N SER A 248 10.98 3.94 -2.10
CA SER A 248 11.89 4.65 -1.20
C SER A 248 11.19 5.20 0.03
N HIS A 249 9.92 5.62 -0.10
CA HIS A 249 9.13 6.19 0.99
C HIS A 249 7.72 5.60 0.96
N VAL A 250 7.26 5.13 2.12
CA VAL A 250 5.92 4.58 2.31
C VAL A 250 5.09 5.60 3.10
N ILE A 251 4.18 6.28 2.42
CA ILE A 251 3.24 7.24 3.03
C ILE A 251 1.87 6.56 3.06
N ARG A 252 1.36 6.25 4.26
CA ARG A 252 0.11 5.53 4.49
C ARG A 252 -0.64 6.02 5.72
#